data_AF-A0A1G8J175-F1
#
_entry.id   AF-A0A1G8J175-F1
#
_cell.length_a   1.000
_cell.length_b   1.000
_cell.length_c   1.000
_cell.angle_alpha   90.00
_cell.angle_beta   90.00
_cell.angle_gamma   90.00
#
_symmetry.space_group_name_H-M   'P 1'
#
loop_
_entity.id
_entity.type
_entity.pdbx_description
1 polymer ?
#
loop_
_entity_poly.entity_id
_entity_poly.type
_entity_poly.pdbx_seq_one_letter_code
_entity_poly.pdbx_strand_id
1 'polypeptide(L)'
;MNLDEMLTLEEAAKYIYENTNIFLNSNNISTKSLNSNTLSVNGFANNLFLIENKDNGKKVVLKQVLPYVRKAAIENVEIPLPKKRIYSEFYSLKFWRETCPNSVPEVYFFDGENNIIIFEYIEGMELLRSSLIKGQRVKSIEGKIANFLAKTAFYSSKYFLDEKQFYGLLNFFNKAESIKVWDDLIFVRAILQPQKREINPLIKEKILNYCQEKKIINKVKEIRFAFNNKKLSLIHTDFHSSNIFIKNNKIKIFDTEFAAYGLPSFDMGRLIGNLILNYSSLLGLEYSLERREYQKYLLNFIEKVYKSFKYRLGSLFKLKSNLSSIEIEKYFDEYLYQTLSFISLTIISRLYDGGLCLDLKRIKDLKSRTIAQEFAIKISKEIFYKNREIKNIEELNSIIDKINYEFQYNKIKNLVKRAVE
;
A
#
# COMPACT_ATOMS: atom_id res chain seq x y z
N MET A 1 -30.64 6.74 -6.20
CA MET A 1 -30.45 6.60 -4.74
C MET A 1 -29.79 7.86 -4.21
N ASN A 2 -29.95 8.21 -2.93
CA ASN A 2 -29.17 9.29 -2.32
C ASN A 2 -27.71 8.83 -2.25
N LEU A 3 -26.79 9.56 -2.90
CA LEU A 3 -25.37 9.19 -3.01
C LEU A 3 -24.62 9.19 -1.68
N ASP A 4 -25.21 9.84 -0.67
CA ASP A 4 -24.61 9.99 0.65
C ASP A 4 -25.06 8.90 1.64
N GLU A 5 -26.03 8.07 1.26
CA GLU A 5 -26.56 6.98 2.09
C GLU A 5 -25.92 5.63 1.78
N MET A 6 -25.60 4.87 2.83
CA MET A 6 -25.05 3.52 2.70
C MET A 6 -26.16 2.56 2.28
N LEU A 7 -25.92 1.81 1.20
CA LEU A 7 -26.81 0.70 0.84
C LEU A 7 -26.90 -0.32 1.98
N THR A 8 -28.07 -0.91 2.12
CA THR A 8 -28.34 -2.12 2.90
C THR A 8 -28.02 -3.37 2.07
N LEU A 9 -28.04 -4.54 2.73
CA LEU A 9 -27.86 -5.84 2.06
C LEU A 9 -28.96 -6.11 1.02
N GLU A 10 -30.19 -5.69 1.31
CA GLU A 10 -31.37 -5.87 0.47
C GLU A 10 -31.30 -4.93 -0.74
N GLU A 11 -30.95 -3.65 -0.53
CA GLU A 11 -30.77 -2.70 -1.61
C GLU A 11 -29.64 -3.08 -2.56
N ALA A 12 -28.52 -3.61 -2.04
CA ALA A 12 -27.44 -4.11 -2.89
C ALA A 12 -27.87 -5.30 -3.75
N ALA A 13 -28.68 -6.22 -3.20
CA ALA A 13 -29.24 -7.35 -3.95
C ALA A 13 -30.18 -6.87 -5.06
N LYS A 14 -31.11 -5.98 -4.69
CA LYS A 14 -32.09 -5.37 -5.58
C LYS A 14 -31.42 -4.60 -6.70
N TYR A 15 -30.40 -3.80 -6.37
CA TYR A 15 -29.68 -2.98 -7.33
C TYR A 15 -29.01 -3.83 -8.43
N ILE A 16 -28.31 -4.91 -8.08
CA ILE A 16 -27.68 -5.79 -9.08
C ILE A 16 -28.73 -6.36 -10.03
N TYR A 17 -29.88 -6.78 -9.50
CA TYR A 17 -30.93 -7.39 -10.31
C TYR A 17 -31.60 -6.37 -11.25
N GLU A 18 -31.93 -5.18 -10.75
CA GLU A 18 -32.66 -4.18 -11.53
C GLU A 18 -31.79 -3.46 -12.57
N ASN A 19 -30.48 -3.34 -12.32
CA ASN A 19 -29.60 -2.46 -13.11
C ASN A 19 -28.52 -3.21 -13.90
N THR A 20 -28.45 -4.55 -13.80
CA THR A 20 -27.39 -5.33 -14.47
C THR A 20 -27.90 -6.65 -15.02
N ASN A 21 -27.20 -7.18 -16.02
CA ASN A 21 -27.43 -8.53 -16.55
C ASN A 21 -26.54 -9.60 -15.89
N ILE A 22 -25.95 -9.31 -14.72
CA ILE A 22 -24.98 -10.22 -14.06
C ILE A 22 -25.67 -11.47 -13.52
N PHE A 23 -26.88 -11.30 -12.97
CA PHE A 23 -27.77 -12.36 -12.48
C PHE A 23 -29.13 -12.19 -13.15
N LEU A 24 -29.59 -13.23 -13.85
CA LEU A 24 -30.83 -13.20 -14.63
C LEU A 24 -32.09 -13.50 -13.79
N ASN A 25 -31.92 -14.00 -12.55
CA ASN A 25 -33.04 -14.36 -11.67
C ASN A 25 -32.76 -13.89 -10.24
N SER A 26 -33.70 -13.16 -9.64
CA SER A 26 -33.59 -12.58 -8.29
C SER A 26 -33.93 -13.55 -7.17
N ASN A 27 -34.73 -14.58 -7.46
CA ASN A 27 -35.36 -15.41 -6.43
C ASN A 27 -34.39 -16.28 -5.62
N ASN A 28 -33.11 -16.35 -5.99
CA ASN A 28 -32.13 -17.18 -5.28
C ASN A 28 -30.75 -16.51 -5.13
N ILE A 29 -30.72 -15.22 -4.81
CA ILE A 29 -29.48 -14.49 -4.50
C ILE A 29 -29.25 -14.47 -2.97
N SER A 30 -28.00 -14.63 -2.53
CA SER A 30 -27.61 -14.30 -1.16
C SER A 30 -26.63 -13.14 -1.12
N THR A 31 -26.77 -12.29 -0.11
CA THR A 31 -25.90 -11.13 0.10
C THR A 31 -25.24 -11.21 1.47
N LYS A 32 -23.96 -10.87 1.53
CA LYS A 32 -23.19 -10.80 2.77
C LYS A 32 -22.31 -9.56 2.76
N SER A 33 -22.21 -8.87 3.89
CA SER A 33 -21.28 -7.76 4.00
C SER A 33 -19.84 -8.28 4.11
N LEU A 34 -18.94 -7.68 3.35
CA LEU A 34 -17.49 -7.93 3.46
C LEU A 34 -16.79 -6.93 4.39
N ASN A 35 -17.53 -5.98 4.94
CA ASN A 35 -17.01 -4.90 5.79
C ASN A 35 -16.49 -5.36 7.16
N SER A 36 -16.91 -6.53 7.64
CA SER A 36 -16.53 -7.10 8.94
C SER A 36 -15.16 -7.78 8.92
N ASN A 37 -14.51 -7.90 7.76
CA ASN A 37 -13.25 -8.60 7.64
C ASN A 37 -12.09 -7.72 8.12
N THR A 38 -11.73 -7.83 9.40
CA THR A 38 -10.76 -6.97 10.12
C THR A 38 -9.31 -7.03 9.60
N LEU A 39 -9.03 -7.87 8.61
CA LEU A 39 -7.71 -8.11 8.03
C LEU A 39 -7.39 -7.18 6.83
N SER A 40 -8.41 -6.51 6.27
CA SER A 40 -8.28 -5.49 5.22
C SER A 40 -8.85 -4.16 5.72
N VAL A 41 -8.12 -3.08 5.46
CA VAL A 41 -8.50 -1.69 5.77
C VAL A 41 -9.64 -1.22 4.85
N ASN A 42 -9.99 -1.99 3.81
CA ASN A 42 -10.87 -1.53 2.73
C ASN A 42 -12.35 -1.62 3.16
N GLY A 43 -12.60 -2.44 4.18
CA GLY A 43 -13.76 -2.33 5.04
C GLY A 43 -13.74 -1.10 5.97
N PHE A 44 -13.03 -0.01 5.69
CA PHE A 44 -13.16 1.24 6.45
C PHE A 44 -13.66 2.43 5.63
N ALA A 45 -13.41 2.48 4.32
CA ALA A 45 -13.77 3.62 3.49
C ALA A 45 -15.07 3.44 2.71
N ASN A 46 -15.33 2.24 2.17
CA ASN A 46 -16.39 2.00 1.17
C ASN A 46 -17.30 0.83 1.56
N ASN A 47 -18.53 0.78 1.08
CA ASN A 47 -19.44 -0.32 1.39
C ASN A 47 -19.18 -1.52 0.47
N LEU A 48 -18.93 -2.71 1.02
CA LEU A 48 -18.60 -3.93 0.25
C LEU A 48 -19.58 -5.06 0.51
N PHE A 49 -20.11 -5.64 -0.57
CA PHE A 49 -21.05 -6.75 -0.54
C PHE A 49 -20.56 -7.90 -1.40
N LEU A 50 -20.57 -9.11 -0.84
CA LEU A 50 -20.49 -10.35 -1.61
C LEU A 50 -21.91 -10.74 -2.00
N ILE A 51 -22.14 -10.92 -3.30
CA ILE A 51 -23.43 -11.31 -3.84
C ILE A 51 -23.24 -12.62 -4.61
N GLU A 52 -24.01 -13.64 -4.23
CA GLU A 52 -23.93 -15.00 -4.78
C GLU A 52 -25.28 -15.41 -5.35
N ASN A 53 -25.28 -15.86 -6.60
CA ASN A 53 -26.41 -16.58 -7.17
C ASN A 53 -26.33 -18.06 -6.73
N LYS A 54 -27.32 -18.53 -5.97
CA LYS A 54 -27.34 -19.88 -5.42
C LYS A 54 -27.63 -20.96 -6.45
N ASP A 55 -28.23 -20.62 -7.59
CA ASP A 55 -28.58 -21.59 -8.64
C ASP A 55 -27.33 -22.08 -9.38
N ASN A 56 -26.35 -21.20 -9.59
CA ASN A 56 -25.13 -21.50 -10.35
C ASN A 56 -23.80 -21.25 -9.60
N GLY A 57 -23.86 -20.78 -8.36
CA GLY A 57 -22.70 -20.49 -7.52
C GLY A 57 -21.87 -19.27 -7.94
N LYS A 58 -22.33 -18.48 -8.92
CA LYS A 58 -21.60 -17.30 -9.40
C LYS A 58 -21.58 -16.22 -8.32
N LYS A 59 -20.38 -15.71 -8.02
CA LYS A 59 -20.14 -14.69 -7.00
C LYS A 59 -19.57 -13.42 -7.61
N VAL A 60 -20.04 -12.26 -7.14
CA VAL A 60 -19.50 -10.94 -7.47
C VAL A 60 -19.35 -10.09 -6.22
N VAL A 61 -18.50 -9.07 -6.30
CA VAL A 61 -18.39 -8.05 -5.26
C VAL A 61 -19.00 -6.76 -5.77
N LEU A 62 -19.96 -6.21 -5.04
CA LEU A 62 -20.45 -4.84 -5.23
C LEU A 62 -19.73 -3.92 -4.25
N LYS A 63 -19.06 -2.89 -4.77
CA LYS A 63 -18.45 -1.80 -4.01
C LYS A 63 -19.23 -0.52 -4.26
N GLN A 64 -19.79 0.05 -3.20
CA GLN A 64 -20.32 1.41 -3.20
C GLN A 64 -19.22 2.34 -2.69
N VAL A 65 -18.76 3.26 -3.54
CA VAL A 65 -17.73 4.24 -3.18
C VAL A 65 -18.37 5.43 -2.48
N LEU A 66 -17.98 5.70 -1.23
CA LEU A 66 -18.59 6.75 -0.43
C LEU A 66 -17.77 8.06 -0.49
N PRO A 67 -18.42 9.22 -0.34
CA PRO A 67 -17.76 10.52 -0.30
C PRO A 67 -17.11 10.82 1.06
N TYR A 68 -17.02 9.84 1.95
CA TYR A 68 -16.43 9.93 3.28
C TYR A 68 -15.88 8.56 3.74
N VAL A 69 -15.08 8.54 4.81
CA VAL A 69 -14.61 7.29 5.43
C VAL A 69 -15.76 6.61 6.19
N ARG A 70 -16.31 5.52 5.64
CA ARG A 70 -17.44 4.76 6.23
C ARG A 70 -17.32 4.49 7.73
N LYS A 71 -16.17 3.99 8.19
CA LYS A 71 -15.97 3.65 9.59
C LYS A 71 -16.01 4.88 10.50
N ALA A 72 -15.43 5.99 10.05
CA ALA A 72 -15.49 7.23 10.81
C ALA A 72 -16.94 7.71 10.93
N ALA A 73 -17.73 7.61 9.85
CA ALA A 73 -19.15 7.97 9.87
C ALA A 73 -19.98 7.09 10.84
N ILE A 74 -19.69 5.79 10.93
CA ILE A 74 -20.30 4.89 11.93
C ILE A 74 -19.96 5.32 13.37
N GLU A 75 -18.78 5.92 13.55
CA GLU A 75 -18.31 6.49 14.83
C GLU A 75 -18.74 7.97 14.99
N ASN A 76 -19.68 8.47 14.16
CA ASN A 76 -20.15 9.86 14.13
C ASN A 76 -19.05 10.92 13.87
N VAL A 77 -18.00 10.53 13.14
CA VAL A 77 -16.90 11.40 12.72
C VAL A 77 -16.91 11.54 11.20
N GLU A 78 -17.04 12.75 10.69
CA GLU A 78 -16.97 13.01 9.25
C GLU A 78 -15.51 13.16 8.79
N ILE A 79 -15.08 12.28 7.88
CA ILE A 79 -13.80 12.40 7.18
C ILE A 79 -14.08 12.37 5.68
N PRO A 80 -14.09 13.52 4.99
CA PRO A 80 -14.47 13.58 3.58
C PRO A 80 -13.44 12.91 2.67
N LEU A 81 -13.92 12.31 1.59
CA LEU A 81 -13.13 11.69 0.54
C LEU A 81 -13.53 12.25 -0.84
N PRO A 82 -12.59 12.37 -1.80
CA PRO A 82 -12.91 12.91 -3.12
C PRO A 82 -13.97 12.06 -3.86
N LYS A 83 -15.02 12.71 -4.36
CA LYS A 83 -16.14 12.06 -5.07
C LYS A 83 -15.72 11.38 -6.38
N LYS A 84 -14.65 11.87 -7.02
CA LYS A 84 -14.19 11.35 -8.32
C LYS A 84 -13.31 10.09 -8.24
N ARG A 85 -13.03 9.57 -7.03
CA ARG A 85 -12.20 8.35 -6.84
C ARG A 85 -12.77 7.11 -7.51
N ILE A 86 -14.09 7.00 -7.65
CA ILE A 86 -14.71 5.87 -8.34
C ILE A 86 -14.25 5.74 -9.80
N TYR A 87 -14.06 6.88 -10.48
CA TYR A 87 -13.53 6.91 -11.84
C TYR A 87 -12.05 6.49 -11.85
N SER A 88 -11.26 6.93 -10.87
CA SER A 88 -9.88 6.44 -10.72
C SER A 88 -9.82 4.93 -10.54
N GLU A 89 -10.68 4.35 -9.68
CA GLU A 89 -10.74 2.91 -9.48
C GLU A 89 -11.09 2.17 -10.78
N PHE A 90 -12.20 2.55 -11.42
CA PHE A 90 -12.69 1.89 -12.63
C PHE A 90 -11.67 1.94 -13.77
N TYR A 91 -11.19 3.12 -14.13
CA TYR A 91 -10.31 3.29 -15.29
C TYR A 91 -8.90 2.75 -15.04
N SER A 92 -8.39 2.80 -13.80
CA SER A 92 -7.11 2.15 -13.48
C SER A 92 -7.20 0.63 -13.56
N LEU A 93 -8.30 0.02 -13.10
CA LEU A 93 -8.52 -1.42 -13.25
C LEU A 93 -8.60 -1.84 -14.72
N LYS A 94 -9.32 -1.08 -15.55
CA LYS A 94 -9.37 -1.32 -17.00
C LYS A 94 -7.98 -1.22 -17.62
N PHE A 95 -7.25 -0.14 -17.37
CA PHE A 95 -5.90 0.05 -17.89
C PHE A 95 -4.91 -1.04 -17.44
N TRP A 96 -4.95 -1.43 -16.17
CA TRP A 96 -4.05 -2.47 -15.64
C TRP A 96 -4.45 -3.88 -16.03
N ARG A 97 -5.71 -4.14 -16.37
CA ARG A 97 -6.11 -5.42 -16.96
C ARG A 97 -5.48 -5.63 -18.34
N GLU A 98 -5.44 -4.59 -19.16
CA GLU A 98 -4.82 -4.64 -20.50
C GLU A 98 -3.30 -4.79 -20.41
N THR A 99 -2.66 -4.01 -19.54
CA THR A 99 -1.18 -4.02 -19.43
C THR A 99 -0.67 -5.21 -18.62
N CYS A 100 -1.42 -5.63 -17.60
CA CYS A 100 -1.08 -6.72 -16.67
C CYS A 100 -2.22 -7.74 -16.53
N PRO A 101 -2.51 -8.54 -17.58
CA PRO A 101 -3.59 -9.52 -17.56
C PRO A 101 -3.52 -10.42 -16.32
N ASN A 102 -4.69 -10.73 -15.75
CA ASN A 102 -4.86 -11.55 -14.55
C ASN A 102 -4.28 -10.99 -13.25
N SER A 103 -3.70 -9.77 -13.24
CA SER A 103 -3.09 -9.18 -12.04
C SER A 103 -4.04 -8.27 -11.24
N VAL A 104 -5.21 -7.95 -11.78
CA VAL A 104 -6.27 -7.14 -11.15
C VAL A 104 -7.64 -7.83 -11.32
N PRO A 105 -8.65 -7.49 -10.50
CA PRO A 105 -10.03 -7.95 -10.70
C PRO A 105 -10.60 -7.56 -12.07
N GLU A 106 -11.48 -8.39 -12.63
CA GLU A 106 -12.38 -7.96 -13.70
C GLU A 106 -13.43 -6.99 -13.18
N VAL A 107 -13.72 -5.93 -13.92
CA VAL A 107 -14.89 -5.10 -13.67
C VAL A 107 -16.02 -5.54 -14.60
N TYR A 108 -17.12 -6.01 -14.02
CA TYR A 108 -18.32 -6.43 -14.72
C TYR A 108 -19.30 -5.29 -14.97
N PHE A 109 -19.36 -4.31 -14.07
CA PHE A 109 -20.29 -3.18 -14.19
C PHE A 109 -19.75 -1.94 -13.49
N PHE A 110 -20.11 -0.76 -14.02
CA PHE A 110 -19.74 0.54 -13.49
C PHE A 110 -20.92 1.51 -13.64
N ASP A 111 -21.34 2.10 -12.54
CA ASP A 111 -22.33 3.17 -12.48
C ASP A 111 -21.73 4.35 -11.69
N GLY A 112 -21.27 5.35 -12.43
CA GLY A 112 -20.70 6.56 -11.87
C GLY A 112 -21.73 7.51 -11.26
N GLU A 113 -23.02 7.37 -11.58
CA GLU A 113 -24.09 8.20 -11.04
C GLU A 113 -24.53 7.71 -9.66
N ASN A 114 -24.53 6.39 -9.43
CA ASN A 114 -24.86 5.78 -8.12
C ASN A 114 -23.62 5.41 -7.29
N ASN A 115 -22.41 5.76 -7.75
CA ASN A 115 -21.14 5.41 -7.14
C ASN A 115 -20.93 3.89 -6.92
N ILE A 116 -21.29 3.07 -7.90
CA ILE A 116 -21.21 1.60 -7.79
C ILE A 116 -20.24 1.01 -8.81
N ILE A 117 -19.39 0.08 -8.34
CA ILE A 117 -18.57 -0.79 -9.17
C ILE A 117 -18.87 -2.24 -8.78
N ILE A 118 -19.08 -3.10 -9.77
CA ILE A 118 -19.20 -4.55 -9.55
C ILE A 118 -18.05 -5.26 -10.23
N PHE A 119 -17.29 -6.04 -9.46
CA PHE A 119 -16.09 -6.73 -9.93
C PHE A 119 -16.04 -8.22 -9.54
N GLU A 120 -15.13 -8.93 -10.18
CA GLU A 120 -14.74 -10.32 -9.92
C GLU A 120 -14.59 -10.59 -8.43
N TYR A 121 -15.31 -11.59 -7.92
CA TYR A 121 -15.01 -12.13 -6.59
C TYR A 121 -13.74 -12.97 -6.63
N ILE A 122 -12.75 -12.58 -5.85
CA ILE A 122 -11.45 -13.25 -5.82
C ILE A 122 -11.52 -14.46 -4.86
N GLU A 123 -12.02 -15.59 -5.37
CA GLU A 123 -12.34 -16.74 -4.53
C GLU A 123 -11.12 -17.49 -3.94
N GLY A 124 -11.12 -17.63 -2.62
CA GLY A 124 -10.14 -18.41 -1.87
C GLY A 124 -8.71 -17.87 -1.95
N MET A 125 -8.52 -16.58 -2.26
CA MET A 125 -7.23 -15.90 -2.13
C MET A 125 -7.14 -15.21 -0.77
N GLU A 126 -5.95 -15.23 -0.17
CA GLU A 126 -5.66 -14.56 1.10
C GLU A 126 -4.94 -13.23 0.85
N LEU A 127 -5.11 -12.24 1.72
CA LEU A 127 -4.31 -11.02 1.67
C LEU A 127 -2.85 -11.32 2.01
N LEU A 128 -1.91 -10.77 1.24
CA LEU A 128 -0.48 -10.91 1.49
C LEU A 128 -0.12 -10.52 2.93
N ARG A 129 -0.67 -9.44 3.48
CA ARG A 129 -0.45 -9.04 4.87
C ARG A 129 -0.88 -10.12 5.88
N SER A 130 -1.99 -10.80 5.62
CA SER A 130 -2.48 -11.86 6.51
C SER A 130 -1.53 -13.05 6.53
N SER A 131 -1.08 -13.49 5.35
CA SER A 131 -0.06 -14.52 5.21
C SER A 131 1.26 -14.11 5.88
N LEU A 132 1.69 -12.85 5.69
CA LEU A 132 2.92 -12.34 6.28
C LEU A 132 2.90 -12.30 7.82
N ILE A 133 1.78 -11.88 8.41
CA ILE A 133 1.58 -11.83 9.86
C ILE A 133 1.59 -13.24 10.49
N LYS A 134 1.13 -14.25 9.76
CA LYS A 134 1.18 -15.67 10.15
C LYS A 134 2.56 -16.29 10.03
N GLY A 135 3.58 -15.56 9.55
CA GLY A 135 4.92 -16.11 9.34
C GLY A 135 5.04 -17.02 8.11
N GLN A 136 4.07 -16.97 7.19
CA GLN A 136 4.07 -17.84 6.02
C GLN A 136 5.05 -17.33 4.95
N ARG A 137 5.85 -18.26 4.43
CA ARG A 137 6.76 -17.98 3.31
C ARG A 137 5.99 -18.10 1.99
N VAL A 138 5.73 -16.96 1.36
CA VAL A 138 5.09 -16.87 0.05
C VAL A 138 6.15 -16.98 -1.05
N LYS A 139 6.04 -17.99 -1.91
CA LYS A 139 7.00 -18.23 -2.99
C LYS A 139 6.42 -17.79 -4.32
N SER A 140 7.30 -17.38 -5.24
CA SER A 140 6.99 -17.21 -6.66
C SER A 140 5.97 -16.11 -6.98
N ILE A 141 5.76 -15.16 -6.06
CA ILE A 141 4.92 -13.96 -6.29
C ILE A 141 5.75 -12.69 -6.47
N GLU A 142 7.03 -12.71 -6.09
CA GLU A 142 7.96 -11.57 -6.17
C GLU A 142 8.03 -11.04 -7.60
N GLY A 143 8.23 -11.95 -8.56
CA GLY A 143 8.27 -11.63 -9.98
C GLY A 143 6.94 -11.14 -10.55
N LYS A 144 5.80 -11.53 -9.97
CA LYS A 144 4.47 -11.07 -10.39
C LYS A 144 4.22 -9.64 -9.92
N ILE A 145 4.54 -9.34 -8.66
CA ILE A 145 4.47 -7.99 -8.09
C ILE A 145 5.41 -7.06 -8.86
N ALA A 146 6.64 -7.49 -9.07
CA ALA A 146 7.63 -6.75 -9.84
C ALA A 146 7.20 -6.49 -11.29
N ASN A 147 6.59 -7.48 -11.94
CA ASN A 147 6.06 -7.32 -13.30
C ASN A 147 4.92 -6.31 -13.35
N PHE A 148 3.99 -6.34 -12.39
CA PHE A 148 2.94 -5.32 -12.29
C PHE A 148 3.56 -3.93 -12.17
N LEU A 149 4.41 -3.69 -11.16
CA LEU A 149 5.05 -2.39 -10.93
C LEU A 149 5.85 -1.88 -12.14
N ALA A 150 6.60 -2.76 -12.81
CA ALA A 150 7.39 -2.39 -13.98
C ALA A 150 6.50 -1.99 -15.17
N LYS A 151 5.46 -2.78 -15.45
CA LYS A 151 4.54 -2.51 -16.57
C LYS A 151 3.68 -1.28 -16.32
N THR A 152 3.16 -1.08 -15.11
CA THR A 152 2.38 0.11 -14.77
C THR A 152 3.23 1.37 -14.86
N ALA A 153 4.48 1.33 -14.37
CA ALA A 153 5.43 2.43 -14.48
C ALA A 153 5.79 2.77 -15.94
N PHE A 154 5.92 1.77 -16.81
CA PHE A 154 6.33 1.97 -18.20
C PHE A 154 5.17 2.39 -19.13
N TYR A 155 4.12 1.58 -19.21
CA TYR A 155 3.06 1.73 -20.23
C TYR A 155 2.16 2.95 -20.03
N SER A 156 2.21 3.59 -18.86
CA SER A 156 1.48 4.84 -18.59
C SER A 156 2.38 6.08 -18.61
N SER A 157 3.66 5.93 -18.96
CA SER A 157 4.64 7.03 -18.98
C SER A 157 4.85 7.62 -20.37
N LYS A 158 5.52 8.78 -20.43
CA LYS A 158 5.98 9.40 -21.68
C LYS A 158 7.01 8.56 -22.45
N TYR A 159 7.52 7.47 -21.87
CA TYR A 159 8.40 6.54 -22.59
C TYR A 159 7.63 5.62 -23.53
N PHE A 160 6.30 5.54 -23.40
CA PHE A 160 5.44 4.69 -24.23
C PHE A 160 4.29 5.48 -24.85
N LEU A 161 3.65 6.37 -24.08
CA LEU A 161 2.54 7.18 -24.55
C LEU A 161 3.04 8.41 -25.30
N ASP A 162 2.29 8.81 -26.33
CA ASP A 162 2.46 10.12 -26.93
C ASP A 162 2.00 11.24 -25.97
N GLU A 163 2.33 12.48 -26.32
CA GLU A 163 2.07 13.64 -25.48
C GLU A 163 0.57 13.86 -25.21
N LYS A 164 -0.27 13.68 -26.22
CA LYS A 164 -1.73 13.87 -26.11
C LYS A 164 -2.35 12.79 -25.22
N GLN A 165 -1.94 11.54 -25.39
CA GLN A 165 -2.37 10.41 -24.56
C GLN A 165 -1.95 10.62 -23.11
N PHE A 166 -0.67 10.96 -22.88
CA PHE A 166 -0.13 11.17 -21.54
C PHE A 166 -0.86 12.30 -20.80
N TYR A 167 -0.99 13.49 -21.41
CA TYR A 167 -1.67 14.61 -20.75
C TYR A 167 -3.18 14.38 -20.63
N GLY A 168 -3.81 13.67 -21.57
CA GLY A 168 -5.20 13.26 -21.46
C GLY A 168 -5.45 12.39 -20.21
N LEU A 169 -4.64 11.35 -20.02
CA LEU A 169 -4.73 10.49 -18.83
C LEU A 169 -4.35 11.24 -17.54
N LEU A 170 -3.28 12.02 -17.56
CA LEU A 170 -2.87 12.85 -16.42
C LEU A 170 -4.00 13.77 -15.95
N ASN A 171 -4.59 14.53 -16.87
CA ASN A 171 -5.68 15.45 -16.57
C ASN A 171 -6.93 14.72 -16.07
N PHE A 172 -7.20 13.53 -16.59
CA PHE A 172 -8.30 12.70 -16.13
C PHE A 172 -8.11 12.25 -14.68
N PHE A 173 -6.98 11.60 -14.36
CA PHE A 173 -6.71 11.05 -13.04
C PHE A 173 -6.45 12.13 -11.96
N ASN A 174 -6.00 13.33 -12.35
CA ASN A 174 -5.83 14.44 -11.41
C ASN A 174 -7.14 14.91 -10.75
N LYS A 175 -8.31 14.66 -11.37
CA LYS A 175 -9.63 15.05 -10.84
C LYS A 175 -9.97 14.41 -9.48
N ALA A 176 -9.35 13.27 -9.16
CA ALA A 176 -9.55 12.60 -7.87
C ALA A 176 -8.72 13.23 -6.73
N GLU A 177 -7.82 14.17 -7.02
CA GLU A 177 -6.93 14.82 -6.04
C GLU A 177 -6.13 13.85 -5.15
N SER A 178 -5.91 12.59 -5.57
CA SER A 178 -5.29 11.57 -4.71
C SER A 178 -3.89 11.95 -4.21
N ILE A 179 -3.10 12.66 -5.03
CA ILE A 179 -1.77 13.14 -4.62
C ILE A 179 -1.87 14.12 -3.45
N LYS A 180 -2.87 15.00 -3.44
CA LYS A 180 -3.11 15.96 -2.35
C LYS A 180 -3.51 15.25 -1.06
N VAL A 181 -4.34 14.21 -1.15
CA VAL A 181 -4.69 13.34 -0.02
C VAL A 181 -3.44 12.68 0.56
N TRP A 182 -2.60 12.08 -0.27
CA TRP A 182 -1.36 11.46 0.19
C TRP A 182 -0.35 12.48 0.71
N ASP A 183 -0.21 13.64 0.09
CA ASP A 183 0.64 14.73 0.59
C ASP A 183 0.30 15.08 2.04
N ASP A 184 -0.99 15.28 2.33
CA ASP A 184 -1.49 15.57 3.66
C ASP A 184 -1.21 14.40 4.64
N LEU A 185 -1.54 13.17 4.24
CA LEU A 185 -1.46 12.01 5.14
C LEU A 185 -0.04 11.59 5.49
N ILE A 186 0.88 11.52 4.52
CA ILE A 186 2.21 10.92 4.70
C ILE A 186 3.34 11.95 4.85
N PHE A 187 3.13 13.21 4.47
CA PHE A 187 4.13 14.27 4.71
C PHE A 187 3.66 15.23 5.80
N VAL A 188 2.52 15.89 5.59
CA VAL A 188 2.08 16.97 6.47
C VAL A 188 1.77 16.42 7.85
N ARG A 189 0.74 15.58 7.97
CA ARG A 189 0.27 15.12 9.28
C ARG A 189 1.10 14.02 9.91
N ALA A 190 1.95 13.35 9.13
CA ALA A 190 2.84 12.33 9.67
C ALA A 190 4.15 12.91 10.22
N ILE A 191 4.67 14.00 9.66
CA ILE A 191 6.00 14.51 10.01
C ILE A 191 6.08 16.04 10.11
N LEU A 192 5.61 16.80 9.11
CA LEU A 192 5.86 18.25 9.07
C LEU A 192 5.01 19.03 10.08
N GLN A 193 3.79 18.54 10.34
CA GLN A 193 2.83 19.08 11.28
C GLN A 193 2.12 17.90 11.96
N PRO A 194 2.84 17.14 12.82
CA PRO A 194 2.24 16.03 13.53
C PRO A 194 1.21 16.61 14.51
N GLN A 195 -0.07 16.56 14.13
CA GLN A 195 -1.18 17.00 14.98
C GLN A 195 -1.21 16.15 16.27
N LYS A 196 -2.10 16.49 17.22
CA LYS A 196 -2.42 15.65 18.40
C LYS A 196 -3.13 14.35 17.99
N ARG A 197 -2.56 13.59 17.06
CA ARG A 197 -3.00 12.25 16.71
C ARG A 197 -2.67 11.34 17.87
N GLU A 198 -3.62 10.48 18.22
CA GLU A 198 -3.35 9.40 19.16
C GLU A 198 -2.21 8.54 18.60
N ILE A 199 -1.25 8.28 19.46
CA ILE A 199 -0.10 7.41 19.23
C ILE A 199 0.18 6.73 20.57
N ASN A 200 0.78 5.54 20.50
CA ASN A 200 1.30 4.87 21.68
C ASN A 200 2.12 5.87 22.54
N PRO A 201 1.70 6.14 23.80
CA PRO A 201 2.31 7.16 24.64
C PRO A 201 3.80 6.90 24.88
N LEU A 202 4.22 5.64 24.86
CA LEU A 202 5.61 5.22 25.09
C LEU A 202 6.58 5.61 23.96
N ILE A 203 6.08 5.92 22.75
CA ILE A 203 6.91 6.38 21.62
C ILE A 203 6.64 7.84 21.23
N LYS A 204 5.69 8.49 21.89
CA LYS A 204 5.23 9.83 21.52
C LYS A 204 6.38 10.83 21.48
N GLU A 205 7.20 10.88 22.53
CA GLU A 205 8.36 11.76 22.59
C GLU A 205 9.38 11.46 21.48
N LYS A 206 9.64 10.17 21.20
CA LYS A 206 10.57 9.76 20.13
C LYS A 206 10.12 10.22 18.75
N ILE A 207 8.82 10.14 18.47
CA ILE A 207 8.23 10.64 17.23
C ILE A 207 8.28 12.17 17.16
N LEU A 208 7.97 12.87 18.25
CA LEU A 208 8.06 14.33 18.28
C LEU A 208 9.50 14.80 18.03
N ASN A 209 10.47 14.19 18.70
CA ASN A 209 11.88 14.48 18.49
C ASN A 209 12.30 14.21 17.04
N TYR A 210 11.92 13.05 16.49
CA TYR A 210 12.15 12.71 15.09
C TYR A 210 11.59 13.76 14.12
N CYS A 211 10.38 14.27 14.37
CA CYS A 211 9.71 15.26 13.54
C CYS A 211 10.32 16.67 13.66
N GLN A 212 11.07 16.95 14.73
CA GLN A 212 11.76 18.23 14.95
C GLN A 212 13.20 18.25 14.40
N GLU A 213 13.75 17.09 14.04
CA GLU A 213 15.11 17.01 13.50
C GLU A 213 15.24 17.74 12.16
N LYS A 214 16.06 18.79 12.11
CA LYS A 214 16.30 19.60 10.91
C LYS A 214 16.67 18.75 9.69
N LYS A 215 17.52 17.73 9.87
CA LYS A 215 17.95 16.83 8.77
C LYS A 215 16.77 16.03 8.21
N ILE A 216 15.88 15.52 9.08
CA ILE A 216 14.67 14.80 8.66
C ILE A 216 13.72 15.74 7.93
N ILE A 217 13.43 16.91 8.50
CA ILE A 217 12.53 17.91 7.88
C ILE A 217 13.02 18.28 6.47
N ASN A 218 14.33 18.52 6.30
CA ASN A 218 14.90 18.88 4.99
C ASN A 218 14.73 17.74 3.97
N LYS A 219 15.01 16.50 4.37
CA LYS A 219 14.81 15.32 3.50
C LYS A 219 13.35 15.12 3.12
N VAL A 220 12.43 15.32 4.07
CA VAL A 220 10.99 15.24 3.83
C VAL A 220 10.54 16.33 2.85
N LYS A 221 10.99 17.57 3.02
CA LYS A 221 10.68 18.67 2.09
C LYS A 221 11.21 18.42 0.67
N GLU A 222 12.42 17.89 0.55
CA GLU A 222 13.05 17.55 -0.72
C GLU A 222 12.21 16.53 -1.51
N ILE A 223 11.90 15.38 -0.90
CA ILE A 223 11.08 14.34 -1.56
C ILE A 223 9.62 14.78 -1.74
N ARG A 224 9.07 15.59 -0.83
CA ARG A 224 7.73 16.19 -0.97
C ARG A 224 7.61 17.09 -2.20
N PHE A 225 8.65 17.88 -2.48
CA PHE A 225 8.68 18.72 -3.67
C PHE A 225 8.61 17.86 -4.94
N ALA A 226 9.39 16.79 -5.02
CA ALA A 226 9.32 15.86 -6.15
C ALA A 226 7.94 15.17 -6.25
N PHE A 227 7.38 14.71 -5.14
CA PHE A 227 6.07 14.03 -5.10
C PHE A 227 4.94 14.90 -5.64
N ASN A 228 4.90 16.18 -5.27
CA ASN A 228 3.85 17.09 -5.72
C ASN A 228 4.03 17.52 -7.17
N ASN A 229 5.26 17.72 -7.63
CA ASN A 229 5.54 18.32 -8.94
C ASN A 229 5.83 17.32 -10.07
N LYS A 230 6.36 16.12 -9.78
CA LYS A 230 6.71 15.14 -10.81
C LYS A 230 5.56 14.15 -11.03
N LYS A 231 5.09 14.06 -12.28
CA LYS A 231 4.05 13.14 -12.74
C LYS A 231 4.67 12.28 -13.83
N LEU A 232 5.01 11.03 -13.52
CA LEU A 232 5.78 10.16 -14.43
C LEU A 232 4.95 9.01 -14.99
N SER A 233 4.06 8.43 -14.18
CA SER A 233 3.22 7.31 -14.60
C SER A 233 1.95 7.25 -13.75
N LEU A 234 0.94 6.50 -14.21
CA LEU A 234 -0.19 6.07 -13.41
C LEU A 234 0.29 5.06 -12.36
N ILE A 235 0.11 5.40 -11.08
CA ILE A 235 0.49 4.61 -9.91
C ILE A 235 -0.75 4.28 -9.06
N HIS A 236 -0.64 3.25 -8.22
CA HIS A 236 -1.69 2.84 -7.29
C HIS A 236 -1.83 3.78 -6.10
N THR A 237 -0.73 4.40 -5.65
CA THR A 237 -0.60 5.29 -4.49
C THR A 237 -0.81 4.63 -3.12
N ASP A 238 -1.64 3.60 -3.02
CA ASP A 238 -1.82 2.79 -1.82
C ASP A 238 -1.28 1.35 -1.94
N PHE A 239 -0.15 1.18 -2.62
CA PHE A 239 0.39 -0.15 -2.91
C PHE A 239 1.06 -0.78 -1.69
N HIS A 240 0.30 -1.53 -0.88
CA HIS A 240 0.82 -2.29 0.27
C HIS A 240 0.29 -3.72 0.34
N SER A 241 0.83 -4.51 1.27
CA SER A 241 0.52 -5.95 1.44
C SER A 241 -0.94 -6.29 1.75
N SER A 242 -1.79 -5.32 2.10
CA SER A 242 -3.25 -5.55 2.25
C SER A 242 -4.05 -5.24 0.99
N ASN A 243 -3.42 -4.72 -0.06
CA ASN A 243 -4.03 -4.48 -1.38
C ASN A 243 -3.55 -5.51 -2.41
N ILE A 244 -3.01 -6.64 -1.93
CA ILE A 244 -2.50 -7.74 -2.75
C ILE A 244 -3.10 -9.04 -2.20
N PHE A 245 -4.00 -9.66 -2.96
CA PHE A 245 -4.43 -11.04 -2.75
C PHE A 245 -3.42 -12.01 -3.36
N ILE A 246 -3.24 -13.17 -2.71
CA ILE A 246 -2.31 -14.23 -3.11
C ILE A 246 -2.96 -15.62 -2.99
N LYS A 247 -2.62 -16.52 -3.92
CA LYS A 247 -2.96 -17.96 -3.89
C LYS A 247 -2.16 -18.69 -4.95
N ASN A 248 -1.51 -19.81 -4.63
CA ASN A 248 -0.85 -20.70 -5.60
C ASN A 248 -0.04 -19.95 -6.68
N ASN A 249 0.87 -19.06 -6.28
CA ASN A 249 1.72 -18.23 -7.16
C ASN A 249 0.97 -17.20 -8.04
N LYS A 250 -0.32 -16.98 -7.81
CA LYS A 250 -1.13 -15.92 -8.42
C LYS A 250 -1.24 -14.74 -7.46
N ILE A 251 -1.35 -13.54 -8.05
CA ILE A 251 -1.65 -12.31 -7.32
C ILE A 251 -2.85 -11.60 -7.92
N LYS A 252 -3.62 -10.88 -7.09
CA LYS A 252 -4.64 -9.93 -7.53
C LYS A 252 -4.49 -8.64 -6.73
N ILE A 253 -4.17 -7.56 -7.42
CA ILE A 253 -4.02 -6.21 -6.87
C ILE A 253 -5.36 -5.50 -7.01
N PHE A 254 -5.81 -4.88 -5.93
CA PHE A 254 -7.15 -4.29 -5.85
C PHE A 254 -7.13 -3.00 -5.03
N ASP A 255 -8.29 -2.34 -4.94
CA ASP A 255 -8.49 -1.08 -4.22
C ASP A 255 -7.69 0.09 -4.81
N THR A 256 -7.98 0.36 -6.07
CA THR A 256 -7.23 1.29 -6.91
C THR A 256 -7.87 2.68 -6.94
N GLU A 257 -8.72 2.98 -5.96
CA GLU A 257 -9.52 4.21 -5.88
C GLU A 257 -8.70 5.49 -5.72
N PHE A 258 -7.48 5.37 -5.22
CA PHE A 258 -6.53 6.48 -5.14
C PHE A 258 -5.55 6.51 -6.32
N ALA A 259 -5.72 5.65 -7.34
CA ALA A 259 -4.85 5.65 -8.50
C ALA A 259 -4.75 7.05 -9.11
N ALA A 260 -3.51 7.48 -9.38
CA ALA A 260 -3.21 8.82 -9.86
C ALA A 260 -1.88 8.83 -10.59
N TYR A 261 -1.62 9.89 -11.36
CA TYR A 261 -0.29 10.10 -11.92
C TYR A 261 0.67 10.62 -10.85
N GLY A 262 1.83 10.00 -10.74
CA GLY A 262 2.82 10.33 -9.71
C GLY A 262 4.18 9.71 -9.98
N LEU A 263 4.93 9.51 -8.90
CA LEU A 263 6.25 8.86 -8.94
C LEU A 263 6.09 7.34 -8.79
N PRO A 264 6.49 6.52 -9.77
CA PRO A 264 6.53 5.05 -9.68
C PRO A 264 7.19 4.49 -8.40
N SER A 265 8.20 5.20 -7.89
CA SER A 265 8.94 4.87 -6.67
C SER A 265 8.07 4.97 -5.41
N PHE A 266 6.94 5.68 -5.46
CA PHE A 266 6.01 5.78 -4.35
C PHE A 266 5.37 4.42 -4.03
N ASP A 267 4.87 3.70 -5.04
CA ASP A 267 4.27 2.38 -4.86
C ASP A 267 5.29 1.36 -4.32
N MET A 268 6.52 1.38 -4.83
CA MET A 268 7.60 0.52 -4.33
C MET A 268 7.95 0.86 -2.88
N GLY A 269 8.06 2.15 -2.54
CA GLY A 269 8.34 2.59 -1.18
C GLY A 269 7.23 2.23 -0.20
N ARG A 270 5.96 2.33 -0.62
CA ARG A 270 4.79 1.89 0.15
C ARG A 270 4.85 0.39 0.43
N LEU A 271 5.16 -0.43 -0.58
CA LEU A 271 5.26 -1.88 -0.40
C LEU A 271 6.40 -2.24 0.55
N ILE A 272 7.61 -1.79 0.26
CA ILE A 272 8.81 -2.14 1.04
C ILE A 272 8.68 -1.61 2.47
N GLY A 273 8.18 -0.38 2.66
CA GLY A 273 7.95 0.17 4.00
C GLY A 273 6.99 -0.70 4.83
N ASN A 274 5.94 -1.26 4.22
CA ASN A 274 5.05 -2.19 4.91
C ASN A 274 5.69 -3.56 5.19
N LEU A 275 6.57 -4.06 4.33
CA LEU A 275 7.35 -5.27 4.60
C LEU A 275 8.33 -5.06 5.76
N ILE A 276 8.95 -3.88 5.85
CA ILE A 276 9.82 -3.50 6.96
C ILE A 276 9.02 -3.32 8.26
N LEU A 277 7.78 -2.82 8.21
CA LEU A 277 6.90 -2.80 9.39
C LEU A 277 6.56 -4.22 9.87
N ASN A 278 6.31 -5.17 8.95
CA ASN A 278 6.13 -6.57 9.30
C ASN A 278 7.40 -7.15 9.95
N TYR A 279 8.58 -6.91 9.36
CA TYR A 279 9.88 -7.29 9.93
C TYR A 279 10.08 -6.73 11.34
N SER A 280 9.76 -5.45 11.54
CA SER A 280 9.90 -4.74 12.81
C SER A 280 8.95 -5.30 13.86
N SER A 281 7.72 -5.67 13.48
CA SER A 281 6.73 -6.27 14.38
C SER A 281 7.23 -7.54 15.07
N LEU A 282 8.10 -8.31 14.42
CA LEU A 282 8.64 -9.55 14.96
C LEU A 282 9.56 -9.32 16.18
N LEU A 283 10.14 -8.12 16.32
CA LEU A 283 10.95 -7.74 17.48
C LEU A 283 10.12 -7.44 18.73
N GLY A 284 8.85 -7.07 18.52
CA GLY A 284 7.87 -6.90 19.59
C GLY A 284 7.17 -8.22 19.96
N LEU A 285 7.62 -9.35 19.43
CA LEU A 285 7.19 -10.68 19.85
C LEU A 285 8.33 -11.37 20.58
N GLU A 286 8.03 -12.47 21.27
CA GLU A 286 9.06 -13.30 21.88
C GLU A 286 10.10 -13.74 20.86
N TYR A 287 11.35 -13.81 21.28
CA TYR A 287 12.41 -14.27 20.40
C TYR A 287 12.22 -15.76 20.06
N SER A 288 12.51 -16.12 18.81
CA SER A 288 12.68 -17.52 18.38
C SER A 288 13.58 -17.56 17.15
N LEU A 289 14.26 -18.68 16.93
CA LEU A 289 15.05 -18.89 15.72
C LEU A 289 14.17 -18.78 14.47
N GLU A 290 12.95 -19.33 14.51
CA GLU A 290 12.00 -19.26 13.41
C GLU A 290 11.65 -17.82 13.01
N ARG A 291 11.40 -16.93 13.98
CA ARG A 291 11.16 -15.50 13.70
C ARG A 291 12.38 -14.81 13.13
N ARG A 292 13.59 -15.17 13.58
CA ARG A 292 14.84 -14.63 13.02
C ARG A 292 15.06 -15.09 11.57
N GLU A 293 14.79 -16.36 11.27
CA GLU A 293 14.82 -16.87 9.90
C GLU A 293 13.73 -16.24 9.03
N TYR A 294 12.55 -15.96 9.62
CA TYR A 294 11.50 -15.25 8.92
C TYR A 294 11.86 -13.79 8.62
N GLN A 295 12.56 -13.09 9.53
CA GLN A 295 13.15 -11.78 9.27
C GLN A 295 14.10 -11.80 8.07
N LYS A 296 15.00 -12.79 7.98
CA LYS A 296 15.89 -12.96 6.80
C LYS A 296 15.09 -13.21 5.52
N TYR A 297 14.05 -14.03 5.61
CA TYR A 297 13.13 -14.28 4.50
C TYR A 297 12.48 -12.98 3.98
N LEU A 298 12.02 -12.08 4.86
CA LEU A 298 11.42 -10.80 4.47
C LEU A 298 12.42 -9.89 3.75
N LEU A 299 13.68 -9.83 4.20
CA LEU A 299 14.74 -9.05 3.52
C LEU A 299 15.04 -9.62 2.12
N ASN A 300 15.13 -10.94 2.00
CA ASN A 300 15.30 -11.61 0.70
C ASN A 300 14.09 -11.38 -0.23
N PHE A 301 12.87 -11.36 0.32
CA PHE A 301 11.66 -11.06 -0.45
C PHE A 301 11.68 -9.62 -1.00
N ILE A 302 12.07 -8.64 -0.17
CA ILE A 302 12.26 -7.23 -0.59
C ILE A 302 13.27 -7.15 -1.74
N GLU A 303 14.43 -7.80 -1.58
CA GLU A 303 15.49 -7.81 -2.58
C GLU A 303 15.02 -8.40 -3.92
N LYS A 304 14.34 -9.55 -3.88
CA LYS A 304 13.82 -10.22 -5.07
C LYS A 304 12.78 -9.39 -5.81
N VAL A 305 11.86 -8.75 -5.09
CA VAL A 305 10.86 -7.85 -5.69
C VAL A 305 11.56 -6.68 -6.39
N TYR A 306 12.47 -5.99 -5.70
CA TYR A 306 13.15 -4.82 -6.26
C TYR A 306 14.05 -5.17 -7.44
N LYS A 307 14.87 -6.23 -7.34
CA LYS A 307 15.73 -6.69 -8.44
C LYS A 307 14.93 -7.11 -9.66
N SER A 308 13.86 -7.89 -9.46
CA SER A 308 12.99 -8.30 -10.56
C SER A 308 12.31 -7.09 -11.21
N PHE A 309 11.92 -6.09 -10.42
CA PHE A 309 11.35 -4.85 -10.93
C PHE A 309 12.37 -4.08 -11.78
N LYS A 310 13.56 -3.83 -11.23
CA LYS A 310 14.65 -3.10 -11.92
C LYS A 310 15.01 -3.78 -13.24
N TYR A 311 15.14 -5.11 -13.22
CA TYR A 311 15.39 -5.90 -14.44
C TYR A 311 14.27 -5.71 -15.47
N ARG A 312 13.00 -5.92 -15.08
CA ARG A 312 11.85 -5.86 -16.00
C ARG A 312 11.64 -4.47 -16.59
N LEU A 313 11.71 -3.43 -15.77
CA LEU A 313 11.56 -2.05 -16.24
C LEU A 313 12.75 -1.65 -17.11
N GLY A 314 13.98 -2.03 -16.73
CA GLY A 314 15.17 -1.81 -17.55
C GLY A 314 15.09 -2.50 -18.91
N SER A 315 14.55 -3.72 -18.98
CA SER A 315 14.26 -4.41 -20.24
C SER A 315 13.22 -3.67 -21.07
N LEU A 316 12.16 -3.14 -20.47
CA LEU A 316 11.15 -2.35 -21.19
C LEU A 316 11.75 -1.07 -21.78
N PHE A 317 12.60 -0.34 -21.03
CA PHE A 317 13.31 0.81 -21.57
C PHE A 317 14.18 0.43 -22.77
N LYS A 318 15.02 -0.60 -22.65
CA LYS A 318 15.91 -1.04 -23.73
C LYS A 318 15.17 -1.49 -24.99
N LEU A 319 13.99 -2.10 -24.83
CA LEU A 319 13.24 -2.70 -25.95
C LEU A 319 12.24 -1.74 -26.59
N LYS A 320 11.76 -0.74 -25.85
CA LYS A 320 10.57 0.05 -26.25
C LYS A 320 10.71 1.56 -26.09
N SER A 321 11.87 2.06 -25.67
CA SER A 321 12.15 3.50 -25.68
C SER A 321 13.53 3.79 -26.28
N ASN A 322 13.82 5.07 -26.51
CA ASN A 322 15.08 5.53 -27.10
C ASN A 322 16.12 5.91 -26.02
N LEU A 323 15.98 5.41 -24.79
CA LEU A 323 16.89 5.77 -23.70
C LEU A 323 18.23 5.05 -23.85
N SER A 324 19.33 5.82 -23.67
CA SER A 324 20.67 5.27 -23.53
C SER A 324 20.86 4.52 -22.21
N SER A 325 21.88 3.66 -22.13
CA SER A 325 22.24 2.95 -20.89
C SER A 325 22.49 3.90 -19.72
N ILE A 326 23.11 5.06 -19.97
CA ILE A 326 23.43 6.08 -18.94
C ILE A 326 22.14 6.72 -18.41
N GLU A 327 21.15 7.00 -19.27
CA GLU A 327 19.87 7.54 -18.83
C GLU A 327 19.07 6.54 -18.00
N ILE A 328 19.12 5.26 -18.38
CA ILE A 328 18.48 4.17 -17.61
C ILE A 328 19.12 4.05 -16.22
N GLU A 329 20.45 4.13 -16.14
CA GLU A 329 21.17 4.10 -14.87
C GLU A 329 20.77 5.28 -13.96
N LYS A 330 20.82 6.51 -14.49
CA LYS A 330 20.39 7.73 -13.77
C LYS A 330 18.93 7.64 -13.32
N TYR A 331 18.05 7.06 -14.14
CA TYR A 331 16.65 6.82 -13.75
C TYR A 331 16.57 5.93 -12.50
N PHE A 332 17.33 4.82 -12.47
CA PHE A 332 17.28 3.89 -11.34
C PHE A 332 17.95 4.43 -10.07
N ASP A 333 18.98 5.26 -10.19
CA ASP A 333 19.60 5.93 -9.04
C ASP A 333 18.60 6.88 -8.37
N GLU A 334 17.93 7.72 -9.17
CA GLU A 334 16.91 8.63 -8.66
C GLU A 334 15.68 7.86 -8.15
N TYR A 335 15.28 6.78 -8.83
CA TYR A 335 14.20 5.89 -8.37
C TYR A 335 14.52 5.26 -7.01
N LEU A 336 15.75 4.79 -6.80
CA LEU A 336 16.16 4.20 -5.53
C LEU A 336 16.14 5.23 -4.40
N TYR A 337 16.71 6.41 -4.63
CA TYR A 337 16.66 7.52 -3.67
C TYR A 337 15.21 7.85 -3.25
N GLN A 338 14.32 7.97 -4.23
CA GLN A 338 12.91 8.24 -3.96
C GLN A 338 12.25 7.09 -3.21
N THR A 339 12.49 5.85 -3.62
CA THR A 339 11.97 4.64 -2.95
C THR A 339 12.37 4.59 -1.49
N LEU A 340 13.66 4.81 -1.19
CA LEU A 340 14.19 4.86 0.18
C LEU A 340 13.50 5.95 1.01
N SER A 341 13.30 7.13 0.43
CA SER A 341 12.60 8.22 1.10
C SER A 341 11.13 7.86 1.39
N PHE A 342 10.44 7.22 0.44
CA PHE A 342 9.07 6.77 0.61
C PHE A 342 8.92 5.58 1.59
N ILE A 343 9.96 4.74 1.74
CA ILE A 343 10.01 3.72 2.80
C ILE A 343 9.95 4.40 4.17
N SER A 344 10.80 5.38 4.43
CA SER A 344 10.80 6.12 5.70
C SER A 344 9.47 6.82 5.98
N LEU A 345 8.92 7.52 4.99
CA LEU A 345 7.58 8.16 5.11
C LEU A 345 6.49 7.14 5.42
N THR A 346 6.51 5.99 4.74
CA THR A 346 5.54 4.92 4.94
C THR A 346 5.63 4.34 6.34
N ILE A 347 6.85 4.11 6.85
CA ILE A 347 7.05 3.61 8.22
C ILE A 347 6.42 4.57 9.23
N ILE A 348 6.79 5.85 9.20
CA ILE A 348 6.34 6.83 10.21
C ILE A 348 4.83 7.07 10.13
N SER A 349 4.27 7.20 8.93
CA SER A 349 2.82 7.41 8.75
C SER A 349 1.95 6.26 9.31
N ARG A 350 2.53 5.06 9.51
CA ARG A 350 1.84 3.87 10.02
C ARG A 350 2.06 3.60 11.51
N LEU A 351 2.64 4.55 12.26
CA LEU A 351 2.84 4.43 13.72
C LEU A 351 1.74 5.12 14.55
N TYR A 352 0.98 6.04 13.96
CA TYR A 352 -0.14 6.74 14.59
C TYR A 352 -1.38 5.85 14.65
N ASP A 353 -2.22 5.95 15.69
CA ASP A 353 -3.30 4.99 15.96
C ASP A 353 -4.36 4.93 14.85
N GLY A 354 -4.74 6.08 14.26
CA GLY A 354 -5.67 6.13 13.12
C GLY A 354 -5.12 5.47 11.84
N GLY A 355 -3.81 5.27 11.75
CA GLY A 355 -3.14 4.64 10.61
C GLY A 355 -2.36 3.36 10.95
N LEU A 356 -2.44 2.89 12.21
CA LEU A 356 -1.58 1.84 12.75
C LEU A 356 -1.75 0.54 11.96
N CYS A 357 -0.66 0.06 11.37
CA CYS A 357 -0.72 -1.15 10.58
C CYS A 357 -1.04 -2.38 11.45
N LEU A 358 -1.71 -3.36 10.86
CA LEU A 358 -2.14 -4.57 11.57
C LEU A 358 -0.95 -5.37 12.16
N ASP A 359 0.19 -5.32 11.47
CA ASP A 359 1.45 -5.95 11.89
C ASP A 359 1.84 -5.56 13.32
N LEU A 360 1.67 -4.27 13.66
CA LEU A 360 1.93 -3.71 14.98
C LEU A 360 0.70 -3.77 15.90
N LYS A 361 -0.49 -3.47 15.36
CA LYS A 361 -1.75 -3.41 16.13
C LYS A 361 -2.11 -4.74 16.81
N ARG A 362 -1.72 -5.88 16.22
CA ARG A 362 -1.94 -7.21 16.80
C ARG A 362 -1.15 -7.46 18.09
N ILE A 363 -0.04 -6.75 18.31
CA ILE A 363 0.78 -6.88 19.52
C ILE A 363 0.06 -6.12 20.63
N LYS A 364 -0.73 -6.82 21.45
CA LYS A 364 -1.62 -6.19 22.44
C LYS A 364 -0.87 -5.51 23.58
N ASP A 365 0.20 -6.14 24.08
CA ASP A 365 1.06 -5.54 25.09
C ASP A 365 1.76 -4.29 24.54
N LEU A 366 1.55 -3.17 25.22
CA LEU A 366 2.00 -1.86 24.76
C LEU A 366 3.52 -1.74 24.81
N LYS A 367 4.17 -2.34 25.83
CA LYS A 367 5.63 -2.33 25.97
C LYS A 367 6.29 -3.14 24.85
N SER A 368 5.75 -4.31 24.53
CA SER A 368 6.21 -5.15 23.43
C SER A 368 6.01 -4.48 22.08
N ARG A 369 4.86 -3.82 21.86
CA ARG A 369 4.61 -3.03 20.65
C ARG A 369 5.62 -1.87 20.51
N THR A 370 5.93 -1.17 21.61
CA THR A 370 6.92 -0.10 21.65
C THR A 370 8.27 -0.57 21.10
N ILE A 371 8.74 -1.77 21.46
CA ILE A 371 10.01 -2.31 20.96
C ILE A 371 10.02 -2.36 19.42
N ALA A 372 8.95 -2.88 18.81
CA ALA A 372 8.83 -2.93 17.36
C ALA A 372 8.75 -1.53 16.73
N GLN A 373 8.02 -0.60 17.36
CA GLN A 373 7.85 0.76 16.85
C GLN A 373 9.16 1.57 16.94
N GLU A 374 9.90 1.45 18.03
CA GLU A 374 11.20 2.11 18.20
C GLU A 374 12.23 1.64 17.18
N PHE A 375 12.24 0.34 16.91
CA PHE A 375 13.07 -0.22 15.84
C PHE A 375 12.69 0.38 14.48
N ALA A 376 11.40 0.44 14.17
CA ALA A 376 10.92 1.03 12.92
C ALA A 376 11.31 2.52 12.79
N ILE A 377 11.24 3.30 13.88
CA ILE A 377 11.71 4.69 13.91
C ILE A 377 13.22 4.76 13.63
N LYS A 378 14.03 3.89 14.25
CA LYS A 378 15.48 3.84 14.01
C LYS A 378 15.80 3.52 12.54
N ILE A 379 15.11 2.55 11.94
CA ILE A 379 15.26 2.23 10.51
C ILE A 379 14.90 3.44 9.65
N SER A 380 13.75 4.08 9.88
CA SER A 380 13.32 5.25 9.11
C SER A 380 14.34 6.39 9.15
N LYS A 381 14.91 6.65 10.34
CA LYS A 381 15.94 7.66 10.55
C LYS A 381 17.22 7.36 9.77
N GLU A 382 17.74 6.14 9.90
CA GLU A 382 18.96 5.72 9.20
C GLU A 382 18.79 5.78 7.68
N ILE A 383 17.64 5.33 7.15
CA ILE A 383 17.35 5.42 5.72
C ILE A 383 17.35 6.87 5.27
N PHE A 384 16.66 7.80 5.94
CA PHE A 384 16.67 9.21 5.53
C PHE A 384 18.06 9.83 5.61
N TYR A 385 18.86 9.43 6.59
CA TYR A 385 20.21 9.95 6.76
C TYR A 385 21.15 9.52 5.64
N LYS A 386 20.92 8.34 5.06
CA LYS A 386 21.79 7.69 4.07
C LYS A 386 21.14 7.49 2.69
N ASN A 387 19.94 8.03 2.44
CA ASN A 387 19.17 7.75 1.23
C ASN A 387 19.85 8.13 -0.10
N ARG A 388 20.86 9.00 -0.07
CA ARG A 388 21.72 9.35 -1.22
C ARG A 388 23.00 8.52 -1.30
N GLU A 389 23.38 7.86 -0.21
CA GLU A 389 24.59 7.04 -0.08
C GLU A 389 24.31 5.60 -0.50
N ILE A 390 23.13 5.06 -0.16
CA ILE A 390 22.71 3.69 -0.50
C ILE A 390 22.63 3.52 -2.03
N LYS A 391 23.40 2.57 -2.58
CA LYS A 391 23.52 2.34 -4.03
C LYS A 391 22.65 1.21 -4.57
N ASN A 392 22.19 0.32 -3.70
CA ASN A 392 21.37 -0.84 -4.10
C ASN A 392 20.48 -1.32 -2.93
N ILE A 393 19.58 -2.26 -3.21
CA ILE A 393 18.61 -2.74 -2.21
C ILE A 393 19.27 -3.66 -1.16
N GLU A 394 20.41 -4.28 -1.51
CA GLU A 394 21.18 -5.14 -0.63
C GLU A 394 21.89 -4.34 0.47
N GLU A 395 22.36 -3.14 0.16
CA GLU A 395 22.88 -2.19 1.16
C GLU A 395 21.78 -1.77 2.15
N LEU A 396 20.55 -1.53 1.68
CA LEU A 396 19.40 -1.30 2.56
C LEU A 396 19.18 -2.51 3.50
N ASN A 397 19.16 -3.73 2.95
CA ASN A 397 19.01 -4.94 3.75
C ASN A 397 20.12 -5.09 4.79
N SER A 398 21.35 -4.81 4.41
CA SER A 398 22.53 -4.87 5.28
C SER A 398 22.44 -3.85 6.42
N ILE A 399 21.96 -2.64 6.14
CA ILE A 399 21.70 -1.61 7.15
C ILE A 399 20.64 -2.10 8.14
N ILE A 400 19.52 -2.64 7.65
CA ILE A 400 18.44 -3.15 8.52
C ILE A 400 18.95 -4.29 9.42
N ASP A 401 19.70 -5.23 8.85
CA ASP A 401 20.19 -6.38 9.62
C ASP A 401 21.24 -5.97 10.67
N LYS A 402 22.14 -5.05 10.32
CA LYS A 402 23.10 -4.45 11.27
C LYS A 402 22.37 -3.77 12.43
N ILE A 403 21.35 -2.96 12.13
CA ILE A 403 20.56 -2.28 13.16
C ILE A 403 19.83 -3.28 14.05
N ASN A 404 19.31 -4.38 13.49
CA ASN A 404 18.68 -5.46 14.28
C ASN A 404 19.68 -6.12 15.22
N TYR A 405 20.87 -6.47 14.73
CA TYR A 405 21.93 -7.03 15.56
C TYR A 405 22.29 -6.11 16.74
N GLU A 406 22.54 -4.81 16.47
CA GLU A 406 22.82 -3.83 17.52
C GLU A 406 21.67 -3.69 18.51
N PHE A 407 20.43 -3.70 18.01
CA PHE A 407 19.23 -3.56 18.82
C PHE A 407 19.05 -4.74 19.78
N GLN A 408 19.25 -5.97 19.30
CA GLN A 408 19.20 -7.17 20.12
C GLN A 408 20.36 -7.24 21.12
N TYR A 409 21.58 -6.89 20.69
CA TYR A 409 22.74 -6.85 21.56
C TYR A 409 22.55 -5.88 22.74
N ASN A 410 22.07 -4.66 22.47
CA ASN A 410 21.80 -3.68 23.52
C ASN A 410 20.71 -4.15 24.50
N LYS A 411 19.70 -4.88 24.01
CA LYS A 411 18.66 -5.48 24.87
C LYS A 411 19.25 -6.51 25.82
N ILE A 412 20.10 -7.42 25.32
CA ILE A 412 20.79 -8.42 26.14
C ILE A 412 21.71 -7.73 27.15
N LYS A 413 22.51 -6.75 26.71
CA LYS A 413 23.41 -5.99 27.59
C LYS A 413 22.66 -5.32 28.75
N ASN A 414 21.51 -4.71 28.47
CA ASN A 414 20.69 -4.06 29.51
C ASN A 414 20.05 -5.06 30.48
N LEU A 415 19.66 -6.25 30.00
CA LEU A 415 19.14 -7.33 30.86
C LEU A 415 20.23 -7.85 31.80
N VAL A 416 21.43 -8.12 31.28
CA VAL A 416 22.58 -8.57 32.09
C VAL A 416 22.94 -7.51 33.14
N LYS A 417 22.98 -6.23 32.76
CA LYS A 417 23.30 -5.14 33.70
C LYS A 417 22.32 -5.10 34.89
N ARG A 418 21.01 -5.24 34.63
CA ARG A 418 19.97 -5.28 35.67
C ARG A 418 19.98 -6.54 36.54
N ALA A 419 20.59 -7.62 36.07
CA ALA A 419 20.72 -8.86 36.85
C ALA A 419 21.97 -8.85 37.75
N VAL A 420 22.90 -7.94 37.49
CA VAL A 420 24.15 -7.76 38.25
C VAL A 420 24.02 -6.61 39.27
N GLU A 421 23.09 -5.68 39.07
CA GLU A 421 22.60 -4.70 40.05
C GLU A 421 21.55 -5.33 40.98
#